data_AF-A0A4E0QIS7-F1
#
_entry.id   AF-A0A4E0QIS7-F1
#
_cell.length_a   1.000
_cell.length_b   1.000
_cell.length_c   1.000
_cell.angle_alpha   90.00
_cell.angle_beta   90.00
_cell.angle_gamma   90.00
#
_symmetry.space_group_name_H-M   'P 1'
#
loop_
_entity.id
_entity.type
_entity.pdbx_description
1 polymer ?
#
loop_
_entity_poly.entity_id
_entity_poly.type
_entity_poly.pdbx_seq_one_letter_code
_entity_poly.pdbx_strand_id
1 'polypeptide(L)'
;KAGKRAAIIITGGPNTPRNELWDTATSISNHIYKMLIGRGFVNKEIYYLSPHDWADFNGDGFNDRIVDAPRPQRQLMIEDVRTALDWAKQQGKLDQPLYLFYIGHGGEDKLHLAKFVDLEAAELKALLDEYQAVTGSKVVIVVDACHSGSFMPTLAAENRAVLTSSKAEEKSFFFEKQGWSRFLASSLYQGMHFFDAFSYAMRDQEHMLGKNLPGFQENGRTQTPLFDDNGDGVYSTDGQWLKQVKINGAYVTADITLAVTGLTESANLSVEQAFSLKAKASTISGQVERVWAVIRPPKMNLVIDSNGTPILAYPRAMLSTEDGTFWQSRWEQAIYNGNYEITYYAEDNEGNIASSEET
;
A
#
# COMPACT_ATOMS: atom_id res chain seq x y z
N LYS A 1 -10.04 -4.87 27.89
CA LYS A 1 -10.50 -5.75 26.80
C LYS A 1 -10.66 -4.88 25.58
N ALA A 2 -10.03 -5.22 24.45
CA ALA A 2 -10.34 -4.53 23.19
C ALA A 2 -11.83 -4.72 22.90
N GLY A 3 -12.52 -3.67 22.46
CA GLY A 3 -13.93 -3.73 22.08
C GLY A 3 -14.13 -4.57 20.81
N LYS A 4 -15.40 -4.72 20.38
CA LYS A 4 -15.75 -5.36 19.10
C LYS A 4 -15.17 -4.57 17.93
N ARG A 5 -14.49 -5.28 17.02
CA ARG A 5 -13.82 -4.73 15.84
C ARG A 5 -14.05 -5.66 14.66
N ALA A 6 -13.96 -5.11 13.45
CA ALA A 6 -13.93 -5.87 12.22
C ALA A 6 -13.13 -5.11 11.15
N ALA A 7 -12.51 -5.85 10.25
CA ALA A 7 -11.82 -5.31 9.07
C ALA A 7 -12.13 -6.15 7.83
N ILE A 8 -12.12 -5.52 6.66
CA ILE A 8 -12.20 -6.17 5.36
C ILE A 8 -10.98 -5.75 4.54
N ILE A 9 -10.32 -6.71 3.92
CA ILE A 9 -9.21 -6.49 2.98
C ILE A 9 -9.64 -7.05 1.63
N ILE A 10 -9.47 -6.28 0.56
CA ILE A 10 -9.81 -6.67 -0.81
C ILE A 10 -8.57 -6.46 -1.68
N THR A 11 -7.99 -7.56 -2.17
CA THR A 11 -6.97 -7.52 -3.22
C THR A 11 -7.67 -7.60 -4.58
N GLY A 12 -7.84 -6.46 -5.22
CA GLY A 12 -8.51 -6.35 -6.52
C GLY A 12 -7.55 -6.49 -7.70
N GLY A 13 -8.05 -7.02 -8.80
CA GLY A 13 -7.38 -7.00 -10.08
C GLY A 13 -7.54 -8.33 -10.82
N PRO A 14 -7.30 -8.35 -12.14
CA PRO A 14 -7.34 -9.59 -12.89
C PRO A 14 -6.28 -10.56 -12.33
N ASN A 15 -6.72 -11.72 -11.83
CA ASN A 15 -5.79 -12.80 -11.49
C ASN A 15 -5.34 -13.48 -12.80
N THR A 16 -4.32 -12.90 -13.43
CA THR A 16 -3.71 -13.41 -14.66
C THR A 16 -2.20 -13.17 -14.63
N PRO A 17 -1.38 -13.98 -15.32
CA PRO A 17 0.07 -13.76 -15.41
C PRO A 17 0.50 -12.44 -16.06
N ARG A 18 -0.44 -11.65 -16.62
CA ARG A 18 -0.18 -10.33 -17.21
C ARG A 18 -0.49 -9.17 -16.25
N ASN A 19 -0.88 -9.47 -15.02
CA ASN A 19 -1.11 -8.45 -14.01
C ASN A 19 0.20 -8.14 -13.29
N GLU A 20 0.94 -7.16 -13.82
CA GLU A 20 2.22 -6.70 -13.25
C GLU A 20 2.08 -6.13 -11.83
N LEU A 21 0.86 -5.74 -11.42
CA LEU A 21 0.58 -5.23 -10.08
C LEU A 21 0.33 -6.34 -9.05
N TRP A 22 0.01 -7.56 -9.49
CA TRP A 22 -0.52 -8.63 -8.62
C TRP A 22 0.38 -8.92 -7.42
N ASP A 23 1.67 -9.12 -7.65
CA ASP A 23 2.64 -9.43 -6.60
C ASP A 23 2.75 -8.30 -5.58
N THR A 24 2.71 -7.04 -6.05
CA THR A 24 2.75 -5.88 -5.16
C THR A 24 1.45 -5.74 -4.39
N ALA A 25 0.29 -5.79 -5.04
CA ALA A 25 -1.01 -5.68 -4.38
C ALA A 25 -1.21 -6.77 -3.30
N THR A 26 -0.77 -8.00 -3.59
CA THR A 26 -0.80 -9.12 -2.64
C THR A 26 0.12 -8.85 -1.46
N SER A 27 1.37 -8.42 -1.70
CA SER A 27 2.31 -8.08 -0.62
C SER A 27 1.80 -6.96 0.29
N ILE A 28 1.17 -5.93 -0.29
CA ILE A 28 0.57 -4.83 0.47
C ILE A 28 -0.61 -5.33 1.31
N SER A 29 -1.47 -6.17 0.72
CA SER A 29 -2.63 -6.75 1.41
C SER A 29 -2.21 -7.63 2.59
N ASN A 30 -1.17 -8.46 2.40
CA ASN A 30 -0.57 -9.26 3.46
C ASN A 30 0.04 -8.38 4.56
N HIS A 31 0.68 -7.26 4.20
CA HIS A 31 1.21 -6.30 5.17
C HIS A 31 0.11 -5.60 5.98
N ILE A 32 -1.03 -5.28 5.36
CA ILE A 32 -2.21 -4.77 6.06
C ILE A 32 -2.76 -5.81 7.03
N TYR A 33 -2.83 -7.08 6.62
CA TYR A 33 -3.20 -8.18 7.50
C TYR A 33 -2.23 -8.30 8.69
N LYS A 34 -0.91 -8.32 8.42
CA LYS A 34 0.16 -8.31 9.44
C LYS A 34 0.00 -7.13 10.39
N MET A 35 -0.31 -5.93 9.87
CA MET A 35 -0.58 -4.74 10.66
C MET A 35 -1.77 -4.95 11.61
N LEU A 36 -2.90 -5.45 11.11
CA LEU A 36 -4.08 -5.70 11.94
C LEU A 36 -3.78 -6.71 13.06
N ILE A 37 -3.10 -7.82 12.75
CA ILE A 37 -2.68 -8.82 13.74
C ILE A 37 -1.72 -8.22 14.78
N GLY A 38 -0.71 -7.48 14.34
CA GLY A 38 0.22 -6.76 15.23
C GLY A 38 -0.47 -5.71 16.08
N ARG A 39 -1.59 -5.17 15.58
CA ARG A 39 -2.52 -4.29 16.30
C ARG A 39 -3.62 -5.06 17.03
N GLY A 40 -3.45 -6.37 17.22
CA GLY A 40 -4.23 -7.19 18.14
C GLY A 40 -5.60 -7.56 17.60
N PHE A 41 -5.85 -7.43 16.30
CA PHE A 41 -6.95 -8.15 15.66
C PHE A 41 -6.63 -9.64 15.68
N VAL A 42 -7.67 -10.46 15.68
CA VAL A 42 -7.54 -11.91 15.43
C VAL A 42 -8.17 -12.26 14.08
N ASN A 43 -7.78 -13.39 13.49
CA ASN A 43 -8.24 -13.81 12.16
C ASN A 43 -9.77 -13.69 11.99
N LYS A 44 -10.56 -14.14 12.97
CA LYS A 44 -12.04 -14.05 12.92
C LYS A 44 -12.63 -12.62 12.93
N GLU A 45 -11.81 -11.59 13.12
CA GLU A 45 -12.19 -10.17 13.05
C GLU A 45 -11.75 -9.54 11.72
N ILE A 46 -11.16 -10.30 10.80
CA ILE A 46 -10.68 -9.84 9.50
C ILE A 46 -11.34 -10.71 8.44
N TYR A 47 -11.89 -10.11 7.39
CA TYR A 47 -12.39 -10.83 6.23
C TYR A 47 -11.52 -10.48 5.02
N TYR A 48 -10.77 -11.45 4.51
CA TYR A 48 -9.82 -11.22 3.44
C TYR A 48 -10.31 -11.82 2.11
N LEU A 49 -10.64 -10.93 1.17
CA LEU A 49 -10.98 -11.24 -0.21
C LEU A 49 -9.73 -11.21 -1.11
N SER A 50 -9.41 -12.35 -1.71
CA SER A 50 -8.36 -12.46 -2.73
C SER A 50 -8.70 -13.58 -3.71
N PRO A 51 -8.54 -13.38 -5.04
CA PRO A 51 -8.73 -14.44 -6.02
C PRO A 51 -7.72 -15.60 -5.93
N HIS A 52 -6.71 -15.49 -5.06
CA HIS A 52 -5.82 -16.58 -4.66
C HIS A 52 -6.09 -16.97 -3.21
N ASP A 53 -6.26 -18.26 -2.96
CA ASP A 53 -6.59 -18.76 -1.62
C ASP A 53 -5.36 -19.09 -0.74
N TRP A 54 -4.20 -18.61 -1.20
CA TRP A 54 -2.90 -18.71 -0.58
C TRP A 54 -2.38 -17.33 -0.20
N ALA A 55 -1.97 -17.18 1.04
CA ALA A 55 -1.31 -15.98 1.53
C ALA A 55 -0.30 -16.37 2.62
N ASP A 56 0.86 -15.71 2.56
CA ASP A 56 1.93 -15.78 3.55
C ASP A 56 2.16 -14.35 4.06
N PHE A 57 1.60 -14.03 5.22
CA PHE A 57 1.73 -12.70 5.82
C PHE A 57 2.95 -12.60 6.74
N ASN A 58 3.55 -13.74 7.10
CA ASN A 58 4.60 -13.83 8.10
C ASN A 58 6.00 -14.05 7.47
N GLY A 59 6.06 -14.44 6.19
CA GLY A 59 7.28 -14.63 5.40
C GLY A 59 7.92 -16.01 5.52
N ASP A 60 7.28 -17.00 6.14
CA ASP A 60 7.84 -18.34 6.36
C ASP A 60 7.76 -19.28 5.15
N GLY A 61 7.13 -18.83 4.05
CA GLY A 61 6.97 -19.58 2.81
C GLY A 61 5.80 -20.57 2.82
N PHE A 62 4.98 -20.60 3.88
CA PHE A 62 3.82 -21.47 4.00
C PHE A 62 2.48 -20.71 3.87
N ASN A 63 1.41 -21.44 3.54
CA ASN A 63 0.08 -20.85 3.49
C ASN A 63 -0.47 -20.66 4.91
N ASP A 64 -0.71 -19.41 5.31
CA ASP A 64 -1.33 -19.06 6.60
C ASP A 64 -2.85 -19.31 6.63
N ARG A 65 -3.47 -19.61 5.48
CA ARG A 65 -4.91 -19.91 5.33
C ARG A 65 -5.83 -18.79 5.83
N ILE A 66 -5.41 -17.55 5.60
CA ILE A 66 -6.11 -16.33 6.04
C ILE A 66 -7.08 -15.76 5.00
N VAL A 67 -7.11 -16.30 3.78
CA VAL A 67 -8.02 -15.83 2.71
C VAL A 67 -9.39 -16.49 2.88
N ASP A 68 -10.44 -15.68 3.08
CA ASP A 68 -11.80 -16.16 3.34
C ASP A 68 -12.55 -16.51 2.06
N ALA A 69 -12.43 -15.69 1.02
CA ALA A 69 -13.18 -15.88 -0.22
C ALA A 69 -12.42 -15.36 -1.46
N PRO A 70 -12.69 -15.93 -2.65
CA PRO A 70 -13.73 -16.92 -2.93
C PRO A 70 -13.28 -18.36 -2.64
N ARG A 71 -14.24 -19.23 -2.26
CA ARG A 71 -14.04 -20.67 -2.02
C ARG A 71 -15.05 -21.47 -2.86
N PRO A 72 -14.61 -22.33 -3.81
CA PRO A 72 -13.22 -22.60 -4.21
C PRO A 72 -12.57 -21.37 -4.88
N GLN A 73 -11.22 -21.39 -5.00
CA GLN A 73 -10.45 -20.32 -5.63
C GLN A 73 -10.97 -20.01 -7.04
N ARG A 74 -11.29 -18.73 -7.28
CA ARG A 74 -11.73 -18.18 -8.57
C ARG A 74 -11.48 -16.66 -8.59
N GLN A 75 -11.77 -16.01 -9.72
CA GLN A 75 -11.83 -14.55 -9.79
C GLN A 75 -12.87 -13.99 -8.79
N LEU A 76 -12.61 -12.81 -8.24
CA LEU A 76 -13.57 -12.09 -7.41
C LEU A 76 -14.79 -11.64 -8.22
N MET A 77 -15.94 -11.70 -7.56
CA MET A 77 -17.22 -11.18 -8.02
C MET A 77 -17.73 -10.14 -7.02
N ILE A 78 -18.66 -9.29 -7.45
CA ILE A 78 -19.28 -8.29 -6.57
C ILE A 78 -19.94 -8.97 -5.36
N GLU A 79 -20.51 -10.15 -5.56
CA GLU A 79 -21.15 -11.00 -4.57
C GLU A 79 -20.19 -11.41 -3.44
N ASP A 80 -18.89 -11.52 -3.71
CA ASP A 80 -17.88 -11.76 -2.66
C ASP A 80 -17.76 -10.54 -1.74
N VAL A 81 -17.81 -9.32 -2.30
CA VAL A 81 -17.82 -8.07 -1.54
C VAL A 81 -19.12 -7.91 -0.74
N ARG A 82 -20.27 -8.23 -1.35
CA ARG A 82 -21.56 -8.27 -0.65
C ARG A 82 -21.52 -9.22 0.53
N THR A 83 -21.00 -10.43 0.32
CA THR A 83 -20.84 -11.44 1.38
C THR A 83 -19.93 -10.97 2.51
N ALA A 84 -18.82 -10.30 2.19
CA ALA A 84 -17.93 -9.73 3.21
C ALA A 84 -18.63 -8.65 4.05
N LEU A 85 -19.42 -7.77 3.44
CA LEU A 85 -20.19 -6.76 4.17
C LEU A 85 -21.37 -7.36 4.94
N ASP A 86 -21.99 -8.43 4.43
CA ASP A 86 -22.98 -9.22 5.17
C ASP A 86 -22.36 -9.86 6.42
N TRP A 87 -21.17 -10.44 6.30
CA TRP A 87 -20.38 -10.93 7.43
C TRP A 87 -20.08 -9.80 8.44
N ALA A 88 -19.73 -8.61 7.97
CA ALA A 88 -19.47 -7.47 8.85
C ALA A 88 -20.73 -7.03 9.60
N LYS A 89 -21.91 -7.03 8.94
CA LYS A 89 -23.21 -6.77 9.59
C LYS A 89 -23.49 -7.76 10.72
N GLN A 90 -23.13 -9.04 10.56
CA GLN A 90 -23.32 -10.07 11.58
C GLN A 90 -22.47 -9.86 12.84
N GLN A 91 -21.40 -9.05 12.78
CA GLN A 91 -20.62 -8.67 13.97
C GLN A 91 -21.41 -7.72 14.90
N GLY A 92 -22.46 -7.08 14.37
CA GLY A 92 -23.29 -6.07 15.05
C GLY A 92 -22.61 -4.71 15.14
N LYS A 93 -23.05 -3.89 16.10
CA LYS A 93 -22.40 -2.60 16.38
C LYS A 93 -20.98 -2.80 16.90
N LEU A 94 -20.02 -2.14 16.25
CA LEU A 94 -18.61 -2.17 16.62
C LEU A 94 -18.26 -1.03 17.59
N ASP A 95 -17.20 -1.24 18.38
CA ASP A 95 -16.63 -0.23 19.28
C ASP A 95 -15.58 0.65 18.58
N GLN A 96 -15.17 0.26 17.37
CA GLN A 96 -14.29 0.99 16.45
C GLN A 96 -14.95 1.04 15.07
N PRO A 97 -14.48 1.89 14.13
CA PRO A 97 -14.96 1.83 12.75
C PRO A 97 -14.75 0.44 12.14
N LEU A 98 -15.62 0.05 11.20
CA LEU A 98 -15.24 -0.96 10.21
C LEU A 98 -14.10 -0.38 9.37
N TYR A 99 -12.99 -1.10 9.30
CA TYR A 99 -11.88 -0.75 8.42
C TYR A 99 -11.99 -1.53 7.13
N LEU A 100 -12.12 -0.86 5.99
CA LEU A 100 -12.15 -1.49 4.66
C LEU A 100 -10.94 -1.01 3.85
N PHE A 101 -10.11 -1.94 3.40
CA PHE A 101 -8.96 -1.66 2.56
C PHE A 101 -9.15 -2.30 1.19
N TYR A 102 -9.08 -1.50 0.13
CA TYR A 102 -9.00 -1.98 -1.24
C TYR A 102 -7.63 -1.66 -1.82
N ILE A 103 -6.98 -2.67 -2.40
CA ILE A 103 -5.66 -2.54 -3.02
C ILE A 103 -5.72 -3.21 -4.38
N GLY A 104 -5.42 -2.46 -5.43
CA GLY A 104 -5.32 -3.04 -6.76
C GLY A 104 -5.59 -2.04 -7.87
N HIS A 105 -6.20 -2.55 -8.94
CA HIS A 105 -6.52 -1.76 -10.11
C HIS A 105 -7.82 -0.96 -9.93
N GLY A 106 -7.94 0.14 -10.65
CA GLY A 106 -9.15 0.96 -10.64
C GLY A 106 -9.19 1.93 -11.81
N GLY A 107 -10.36 2.52 -11.99
CA GLY A 107 -10.64 3.60 -12.91
C GLY A 107 -11.57 4.61 -12.25
N GLU A 108 -11.97 5.62 -13.02
CA GLU A 108 -12.96 6.60 -12.58
C GLU A 108 -14.25 5.89 -12.16
N ASP A 109 -14.66 6.12 -10.90
CA ASP A 109 -15.83 5.54 -10.22
C ASP A 109 -15.93 4.01 -10.22
N LYS A 110 -14.81 3.29 -10.41
CA LYS A 110 -14.80 1.81 -10.38
C LYS A 110 -13.52 1.17 -9.90
N LEU A 111 -13.67 0.08 -9.16
CA LEU A 111 -12.59 -0.77 -8.68
C LEU A 111 -12.61 -2.08 -9.46
N HIS A 112 -11.49 -2.47 -10.05
CA HIS A 112 -11.42 -3.70 -10.84
C HIS A 112 -11.23 -4.91 -9.92
N LEU A 113 -12.31 -5.61 -9.56
CA LEU A 113 -12.24 -6.83 -8.75
C LEU A 113 -11.56 -7.97 -9.51
N ALA A 114 -11.85 -8.09 -10.80
CA ALA A 114 -11.28 -9.06 -11.72
C ALA A 114 -11.34 -8.55 -13.17
N LYS A 115 -10.87 -9.35 -14.12
CA LYS A 115 -11.00 -9.00 -15.55
C LYS A 115 -12.48 -8.89 -15.93
N PHE A 116 -12.90 -7.69 -16.35
CA PHE A 116 -14.29 -7.35 -16.70
C PHE A 116 -15.29 -7.45 -15.54
N VAL A 117 -14.80 -7.41 -14.29
CA VAL A 117 -15.67 -7.35 -13.11
C VAL A 117 -15.25 -6.13 -12.31
N ASP A 118 -16.14 -5.14 -12.32
CA ASP A 118 -15.93 -3.85 -11.69
C ASP A 118 -16.88 -3.71 -10.50
N LEU A 119 -16.40 -3.14 -9.40
CA LEU A 119 -17.22 -2.64 -8.30
C LEU A 119 -17.34 -1.13 -8.47
N GLU A 120 -18.53 -0.66 -8.83
CA GLU A 120 -18.79 0.77 -9.04
C GLU A 120 -18.89 1.53 -7.71
N ALA A 121 -18.52 2.81 -7.71
CA ALA A 121 -18.59 3.68 -6.54
C ALA A 121 -20.01 3.76 -5.96
N ALA A 122 -21.03 3.80 -6.82
CA ALA A 122 -22.43 3.83 -6.40
C ALA A 122 -22.88 2.52 -5.74
N GLU A 123 -22.38 1.38 -6.20
CA GLU A 123 -22.68 0.08 -5.62
C GLU A 123 -21.99 -0.08 -4.26
N LEU A 124 -20.71 0.29 -4.17
CA LEU A 124 -19.99 0.33 -2.90
C LEU A 124 -20.66 1.28 -1.90
N LYS A 125 -21.12 2.46 -2.35
CA LYS A 125 -21.91 3.38 -1.53
C LYS A 125 -23.12 2.68 -0.94
N ALA A 126 -23.94 2.04 -1.78
CA ALA A 126 -25.16 1.37 -1.34
C ALA A 126 -24.87 0.28 -0.28
N LEU A 127 -23.82 -0.50 -0.48
CA LEU A 127 -23.41 -1.55 0.46
C LEU A 127 -22.95 -0.99 1.81
N LEU A 128 -22.17 0.10 1.80
CA LEU A 128 -21.71 0.76 3.03
C LEU A 128 -22.85 1.50 3.75
N ASP A 129 -23.76 2.13 3.00
CA ASP A 129 -24.95 2.79 3.57
C ASP A 129 -25.83 1.75 4.28
N GLU A 130 -26.04 0.58 3.67
CA GLU A 130 -26.77 -0.53 4.29
C GLU A 130 -26.07 -1.04 5.56
N TYR A 131 -24.75 -1.26 5.50
CA TYR A 131 -23.97 -1.66 6.67
C TYR A 131 -24.12 -0.68 7.84
N GLN A 132 -24.01 0.62 7.57
CA GLN A 132 -24.15 1.67 8.58
C GLN A 132 -25.59 1.76 9.11
N ALA A 133 -26.60 1.61 8.26
CA ALA A 133 -28.01 1.60 8.67
C ALA A 133 -28.34 0.42 9.60
N VAL A 134 -27.77 -0.76 9.34
CA VAL A 134 -28.01 -1.97 10.14
C VAL A 134 -27.25 -1.93 11.48
N THR A 135 -26.00 -1.46 11.48
CA THR A 135 -25.12 -1.61 12.65
C THR A 135 -24.99 -0.32 13.48
N GLY A 136 -25.23 0.84 12.88
CA GLY A 136 -24.89 2.14 13.47
C GLY A 136 -23.39 2.34 13.71
N SER A 137 -22.54 1.51 13.10
CA SER A 137 -21.08 1.62 13.21
C SER A 137 -20.53 2.70 12.28
N LYS A 138 -19.38 3.26 12.63
CA LYS A 138 -18.61 4.14 11.74
C LYS A 138 -17.84 3.31 10.71
N VAL A 139 -17.39 3.93 9.63
CA VAL A 139 -16.58 3.28 8.59
C VAL A 139 -15.34 4.13 8.28
N VAL A 140 -14.19 3.48 8.11
CA VAL A 140 -12.99 4.07 7.49
C VAL A 140 -12.66 3.21 6.28
N ILE A 141 -12.74 3.79 5.08
CA ILE A 141 -12.38 3.12 3.84
C ILE A 141 -11.10 3.71 3.27
N VAL A 142 -10.19 2.84 2.85
CA VAL A 142 -8.92 3.16 2.21
C VAL A 142 -8.91 2.52 0.82
N VAL A 143 -8.78 3.33 -0.22
CA VAL A 143 -8.77 2.91 -1.62
C VAL A 143 -7.42 3.23 -2.26
N ASP A 144 -6.62 2.19 -2.51
CA ASP A 144 -5.35 2.28 -3.20
C ASP A 144 -5.45 1.73 -4.62
N ALA A 145 -5.79 2.64 -5.55
CA ALA A 145 -6.06 2.35 -6.95
C ALA A 145 -5.98 3.63 -7.80
N CYS A 146 -5.69 3.48 -9.10
CA CYS A 146 -5.74 4.61 -10.04
C CYS A 146 -7.12 5.28 -10.02
N HIS A 147 -7.15 6.61 -10.12
CA HIS A 147 -8.38 7.42 -10.12
C HIS A 147 -9.20 7.31 -8.82
N SER A 148 -8.63 6.79 -7.73
CA SER A 148 -9.35 6.52 -6.47
C SER A 148 -10.08 7.74 -5.89
N GLY A 149 -9.57 8.96 -6.09
CA GLY A 149 -10.22 10.20 -5.67
C GLY A 149 -11.60 10.45 -6.28
N SER A 150 -11.95 9.80 -7.40
CA SER A 150 -13.31 9.87 -7.99
C SER A 150 -14.39 9.33 -7.06
N PHE A 151 -14.03 8.41 -6.15
CA PHE A 151 -14.96 7.84 -5.18
C PHE A 151 -15.38 8.82 -4.09
N MET A 152 -14.64 9.91 -3.87
CA MET A 152 -14.84 10.81 -2.73
C MET A 152 -16.28 11.36 -2.66
N PRO A 153 -16.82 11.99 -3.72
CA PRO A 153 -18.16 12.58 -3.66
C PRO A 153 -19.25 11.51 -3.57
N THR A 154 -19.07 10.36 -4.24
CA THR A 154 -20.06 9.28 -4.25
C THR A 154 -20.10 8.56 -2.90
N LEU A 155 -18.95 8.32 -2.27
CA LEU A 155 -18.90 7.61 -0.99
C LEU A 155 -19.23 8.49 0.22
N ALA A 156 -19.32 9.81 0.07
CA ALA A 156 -19.68 10.76 1.12
C ALA A 156 -20.91 10.31 1.93
N ALA A 157 -20.75 10.27 3.26
CA ALA A 157 -21.81 9.93 4.21
C ALA A 157 -21.38 10.31 5.63
N GLU A 158 -22.34 10.60 6.51
CA GLU A 158 -22.05 10.79 7.93
C GLU A 158 -21.37 9.55 8.53
N ASN A 159 -20.44 9.78 9.47
CA ASN A 159 -19.70 8.74 10.18
C ASN A 159 -18.88 7.80 9.27
N ARG A 160 -18.52 8.25 8.06
CA ARG A 160 -17.66 7.56 7.12
C ARG A 160 -16.48 8.45 6.75
N ALA A 161 -15.28 7.90 6.85
CA ALA A 161 -14.08 8.54 6.35
C ALA A 161 -13.60 7.77 5.13
N VAL A 162 -13.24 8.51 4.07
CA VAL A 162 -12.77 7.98 2.80
C VAL A 162 -11.36 8.49 2.60
N LEU A 163 -10.41 7.57 2.43
CA LEU A 163 -9.02 7.89 2.11
C LEU A 163 -8.69 7.25 0.77
N THR A 164 -8.04 8.00 -0.12
CA THR A 164 -7.73 7.59 -1.48
C THR A 164 -6.27 7.84 -1.78
N SER A 165 -5.66 6.95 -2.57
CA SER A 165 -4.26 7.05 -2.95
C SER A 165 -3.95 8.13 -3.99
N SER A 166 -4.94 8.61 -4.76
CA SER A 166 -4.74 9.56 -5.86
C SER A 166 -5.94 10.49 -6.00
N LYS A 167 -5.80 11.60 -6.73
CA LYS A 167 -6.97 12.34 -7.24
C LYS A 167 -7.73 11.54 -8.30
N ALA A 168 -8.91 12.05 -8.67
CA ALA A 168 -9.77 11.46 -9.69
C ALA A 168 -9.09 11.38 -11.07
N GLU A 169 -8.26 12.37 -11.41
CA GLU A 169 -7.54 12.48 -12.68
C GLU A 169 -6.15 11.81 -12.68
N GLU A 170 -5.67 11.36 -11.51
CA GLU A 170 -4.32 10.87 -11.31
C GLU A 170 -4.26 9.33 -11.31
N LYS A 171 -3.09 8.80 -11.66
CA LYS A 171 -2.75 7.38 -11.51
C LYS A 171 -2.22 7.11 -10.10
N SER A 172 -2.29 5.85 -9.68
CA SER A 172 -1.59 5.35 -8.50
C SER A 172 -0.42 4.49 -8.90
N PHE A 173 0.67 4.63 -8.16
CA PHE A 173 1.95 4.01 -8.45
C PHE A 173 2.35 3.02 -7.36
N PHE A 174 2.87 1.89 -7.83
CA PHE A 174 3.29 0.77 -7.00
C PHE A 174 4.66 0.30 -7.49
N PHE A 175 5.55 -0.05 -6.57
CA PHE A 175 6.90 -0.46 -6.92
C PHE A 175 7.54 -1.27 -5.80
N GLU A 176 8.29 -2.33 -6.13
CA GLU A 176 9.04 -3.14 -5.15
C GLU A 176 8.20 -3.59 -3.94
N LYS A 177 6.99 -4.11 -4.18
CA LYS A 177 6.05 -4.50 -3.12
C LYS A 177 5.56 -3.35 -2.22
N GLN A 178 5.84 -2.10 -2.60
CA GLN A 178 5.48 -0.86 -1.90
C GLN A 178 4.42 -0.08 -2.68
N GLY A 179 3.75 0.80 -1.94
CA GLY A 179 2.69 1.68 -2.41
C GLY A 179 2.11 2.46 -1.22
N TRP A 180 1.29 3.46 -1.51
CA TRP A 180 0.81 4.40 -0.51
C TRP A 180 0.11 3.71 0.68
N SER A 181 -0.74 2.71 0.44
CA SER A 181 -1.43 1.99 1.53
C SER A 181 -0.50 1.11 2.37
N ARG A 182 0.64 0.65 1.84
CA ARG A 182 1.66 -0.06 2.64
C ARG A 182 2.35 0.88 3.60
N PHE A 183 2.72 2.08 3.15
CA PHE A 183 3.30 3.10 4.02
C PHE A 183 2.30 3.54 5.10
N LEU A 184 1.03 3.73 4.72
CA LEU A 184 -0.06 4.00 5.67
C LEU A 184 -0.14 2.90 6.73
N ALA A 185 -0.15 1.62 6.33
CA ALA A 185 -0.20 0.49 7.23
C ALA A 185 1.03 0.41 8.15
N SER A 186 2.23 0.73 7.66
CA SER A 186 3.44 0.80 8.49
C SER A 186 3.34 1.86 9.59
N SER A 187 2.84 3.06 9.28
CA SER A 187 2.60 4.10 10.30
C SER A 187 1.49 3.71 11.29
N LEU A 188 0.41 3.07 10.81
CA LEU A 188 -0.66 2.56 11.68
C LEU A 188 -0.16 1.45 12.61
N TYR A 189 0.73 0.58 12.15
CA TYR A 189 1.39 -0.44 12.97
C TYR A 189 2.18 0.19 14.13
N GLN A 190 2.84 1.33 13.89
CA GLN A 190 3.56 2.10 14.91
C GLN A 190 2.62 2.85 15.89
N GLY A 191 1.30 2.71 15.74
CA GLY A 191 0.31 3.29 16.65
C GLY A 191 -0.02 4.76 16.36
N MET A 192 0.34 5.27 15.17
CA MET A 192 -0.12 6.57 14.69
C MET A 192 -1.63 6.54 14.44
N HIS A 193 -2.26 7.71 14.54
CA HIS A 193 -3.63 7.87 14.06
C HIS A 193 -3.64 8.07 12.54
N PHE A 194 -4.78 7.83 11.89
CA PHE A 194 -4.89 7.86 10.44
C PHE A 194 -4.42 9.19 9.81
N PHE A 195 -4.66 10.33 10.47
CA PHE A 195 -4.21 11.63 9.93
C PHE A 195 -2.68 11.74 9.81
N ASP A 196 -1.93 11.30 10.83
CA ASP A 196 -0.46 11.33 10.78
C ASP A 196 0.05 10.25 9.83
N ALA A 197 -0.51 9.04 9.91
CA ALA A 197 -0.17 7.94 9.02
C ALA A 197 -0.35 8.32 7.54
N PHE A 198 -1.43 9.03 7.20
CA PHE A 198 -1.67 9.57 5.86
C PHE A 198 -0.55 10.52 5.43
N SER A 199 -0.13 11.42 6.33
CA SER A 199 0.93 12.39 6.04
C SER A 199 2.30 11.74 5.84
N TYR A 200 2.64 10.71 6.63
CA TYR A 200 3.86 9.93 6.42
C TYR A 200 3.79 9.12 5.12
N ALA A 201 2.66 8.45 4.86
CA ALA A 201 2.47 7.68 3.64
C ALA A 201 2.59 8.54 2.36
N MET A 202 2.13 9.80 2.39
CA MET A 202 2.36 10.72 1.28
C MET A 202 3.84 10.97 1.03
N ARG A 203 4.62 11.24 2.09
CA ARG A 203 6.07 11.52 1.97
C ARG A 203 6.82 10.29 1.47
N ASP A 204 6.51 9.11 2.01
CA ASP A 204 7.17 7.86 1.63
C ASP A 204 6.83 7.48 0.18
N GLN A 205 5.58 7.74 -0.26
CA GLN A 205 5.18 7.57 -1.65
C GLN A 205 5.97 8.52 -2.57
N GLU A 206 6.07 9.82 -2.24
CA GLU A 206 6.87 10.79 -3.00
C GLU A 206 8.34 10.34 -3.11
N HIS A 207 8.93 9.89 -2.00
CA HIS A 207 10.29 9.35 -1.94
C HIS A 207 10.46 8.11 -2.82
N MET A 208 9.51 7.19 -2.80
CA MET A 208 9.52 6.00 -3.65
C MET A 208 9.50 6.35 -5.14
N LEU A 209 8.73 7.37 -5.53
CA LEU A 209 8.62 7.78 -6.94
C LEU A 209 9.86 8.52 -7.44
N GLY A 210 10.53 9.30 -6.60
CA GLY A 210 11.64 10.16 -7.00
C GLY A 210 11.19 11.37 -7.83
N LYS A 211 12.13 12.25 -8.18
CA LYS A 211 11.80 13.58 -8.75
C LYS A 211 11.71 13.60 -10.27
N ASN A 212 12.24 12.58 -10.94
CA ASN A 212 12.40 12.54 -12.40
C ASN A 212 11.28 11.80 -13.14
N LEU A 213 10.23 11.37 -12.43
CA LEU A 213 9.10 10.66 -13.02
C LEU A 213 8.22 11.62 -13.86
N PRO A 214 7.87 11.30 -15.12
CA PRO A 214 6.98 12.12 -15.92
C PRO A 214 5.62 12.32 -15.25
N GLY A 215 5.13 13.55 -15.24
CA GLY A 215 3.92 13.93 -14.49
C GLY A 215 4.22 14.53 -13.12
N PHE A 216 5.49 14.66 -12.73
CA PHE A 216 5.92 15.51 -11.62
C PHE A 216 5.42 16.94 -11.87
N GLN A 217 4.37 17.34 -11.15
CA GLN A 217 3.76 18.66 -11.28
C GLN A 217 4.65 19.74 -10.62
N GLU A 218 4.41 21.02 -10.93
CA GLU A 218 5.15 22.15 -10.33
C GLU A 218 5.05 22.19 -8.79
N ASN A 219 4.06 21.53 -8.19
CA ASN A 219 3.92 21.39 -6.73
C ASN A 219 4.77 20.23 -6.14
N GLY A 220 5.55 19.54 -6.95
CA GLY A 220 6.46 18.48 -6.52
C GLY A 220 5.86 17.08 -6.39
N ARG A 221 4.66 16.82 -6.96
CA ARG A 221 3.95 15.53 -6.79
C ARG A 221 3.56 14.89 -8.11
N THR A 222 3.64 13.56 -8.14
CA THR A 222 3.17 12.73 -9.27
C THR A 222 1.86 12.00 -8.95
N GLN A 223 1.53 11.87 -7.67
CA GLN A 223 0.32 11.26 -7.13
C GLN A 223 -0.05 11.99 -5.85
N THR A 224 -1.32 12.34 -5.70
CA THR A 224 -1.83 13.12 -4.57
C THR A 224 -2.94 12.35 -3.87
N PRO A 225 -2.62 11.65 -2.76
CA PRO A 225 -3.65 11.08 -1.89
C PRO A 225 -4.62 12.15 -1.36
N LEU A 226 -5.87 11.77 -1.14
CA LEU A 226 -6.92 12.64 -0.58
C LEU A 226 -7.63 11.94 0.59
N PHE A 227 -8.25 12.71 1.48
CA PHE A 227 -9.20 12.17 2.45
C PHE A 227 -10.37 13.13 2.71
N ASP A 228 -11.53 12.54 3.03
CA ASP A 228 -12.72 13.19 3.61
C ASP A 228 -13.02 12.44 4.91
N ASP A 229 -13.14 13.16 6.03
CA ASP A 229 -13.55 12.57 7.31
C ASP A 229 -14.75 13.24 7.96
N ASN A 230 -15.41 14.15 7.24
CA ASN A 230 -16.58 14.87 7.69
C ASN A 230 -17.85 14.43 6.94
N GLY A 231 -17.69 13.75 5.80
CA GLY A 231 -18.76 13.17 4.98
C GLY A 231 -19.41 14.13 4.00
N ASP A 232 -18.77 15.26 3.67
CA ASP A 232 -19.28 16.27 2.73
C ASP A 232 -18.86 16.02 1.27
N GLY A 233 -17.99 15.04 1.02
CA GLY A 233 -17.52 14.66 -0.31
C GLY A 233 -16.49 15.61 -0.90
N VAL A 234 -15.97 16.57 -0.12
CA VAL A 234 -14.84 17.43 -0.48
C VAL A 234 -13.67 17.18 0.47
N TYR A 235 -12.47 17.63 0.09
CA TYR A 235 -11.22 17.35 0.83
C TYR A 235 -10.55 18.61 1.39
N SER A 236 -11.33 19.69 1.51
CA SER A 236 -10.79 21.03 1.81
C SER A 236 -10.64 21.31 3.31
N THR A 237 -11.50 20.73 4.15
CA THR A 237 -11.61 21.03 5.58
C THR A 237 -11.85 19.75 6.37
N ASP A 238 -10.79 18.94 6.43
CA ASP A 238 -10.86 17.57 6.95
C ASP A 238 -9.77 17.29 8.00
N GLY A 239 -9.92 16.16 8.69
CA GLY A 239 -8.88 15.53 9.50
C GLY A 239 -9.15 15.56 11.01
N GLN A 240 -10.24 16.22 11.44
CA GLN A 240 -10.59 16.32 12.86
C GLN A 240 -10.91 14.96 13.47
N TRP A 241 -11.60 14.10 12.72
CA TRP A 241 -11.94 12.76 13.18
C TRP A 241 -10.76 11.81 13.03
N LEU A 242 -10.04 11.83 11.90
CA LEU A 242 -8.89 10.94 11.65
C LEU A 242 -7.70 11.19 12.59
N LYS A 243 -7.61 12.34 13.27
CA LYS A 243 -6.68 12.59 14.39
C LYS A 243 -6.98 11.77 15.65
N GLN A 244 -8.19 11.22 15.74
CA GLN A 244 -8.66 10.45 16.89
C GLN A 244 -8.72 8.94 16.58
N VAL A 245 -8.68 8.56 15.30
CA VAL A 245 -8.80 7.16 14.89
C VAL A 245 -7.42 6.50 14.84
N LYS A 246 -7.20 5.50 15.69
CA LYS A 246 -6.06 4.58 15.66
C LYS A 246 -6.56 3.16 15.44
N ILE A 247 -5.74 2.27 14.87
CA ILE A 247 -6.05 0.84 14.87
C ILE A 247 -5.87 0.31 16.29
N ASN A 248 -6.97 0.00 16.98
CA ASN A 248 -7.00 -0.60 18.32
C ASN A 248 -6.25 0.18 19.44
N GLY A 249 -6.37 1.51 19.47
CA GLY A 249 -5.89 2.32 20.61
C GLY A 249 -4.40 2.70 20.56
N ALA A 250 -3.79 3.02 21.71
CA ALA A 250 -2.47 3.68 21.78
C ALA A 250 -1.40 2.86 22.54
N TYR A 251 -1.39 1.53 22.40
CA TYR A 251 -0.35 0.69 22.98
C TYR A 251 0.84 0.52 22.04
N VAL A 252 2.01 0.26 22.62
CA VAL A 252 3.29 0.04 21.94
C VAL A 252 3.31 -1.35 21.32
N THR A 253 3.62 -1.44 20.02
CA THR A 253 3.86 -2.70 19.31
C THR A 253 5.32 -3.13 19.47
N ALA A 254 5.62 -4.39 19.12
CA ALA A 254 7.00 -4.84 19.04
C ALA A 254 7.76 -3.96 18.04
N ASP A 255 8.98 -3.57 18.43
CA ASP A 255 9.87 -2.86 17.53
C ASP A 255 10.29 -3.84 16.41
N ILE A 256 10.04 -3.45 15.16
CA ILE A 256 10.36 -4.21 13.94
C ILE A 256 11.31 -3.41 13.06
N THR A 257 12.12 -2.54 13.66
CA THR A 257 12.98 -1.61 12.93
C THR A 257 13.98 -2.37 12.05
N LEU A 258 13.75 -2.27 10.74
CA LEU A 258 14.71 -2.53 9.68
C LEU A 258 15.23 -1.17 9.20
N ALA A 259 16.55 -0.99 9.21
CA ALA A 259 17.20 0.24 8.79
C ALA A 259 18.16 -0.05 7.62
N VAL A 260 18.18 0.86 6.65
CA VAL A 260 19.16 0.85 5.56
C VAL A 260 19.65 2.28 5.30
N THR A 261 20.95 2.43 5.08
CA THR A 261 21.60 3.72 4.84
C THR A 261 22.51 3.60 3.63
N GLY A 262 22.37 4.50 2.65
CA GLY A 262 23.29 4.62 1.53
C GLY A 262 24.64 5.17 1.99
N LEU A 263 25.72 4.54 1.55
CA LEU A 263 27.10 4.94 1.84
C LEU A 263 27.86 5.36 0.57
N THR A 264 27.13 5.53 -0.52
CA THR A 264 27.69 5.89 -1.83
C THR A 264 27.82 7.40 -1.92
N GLU A 265 28.98 7.87 -2.36
CA GLU A 265 29.20 9.30 -2.60
C GLU A 265 28.52 9.74 -3.90
N SER A 266 27.85 10.89 -3.90
CA SER A 266 27.21 11.43 -5.10
C SER A 266 28.24 11.71 -6.19
N ALA A 267 27.95 11.30 -7.44
CA ALA A 267 28.81 11.52 -8.58
C ALA A 267 28.00 11.77 -9.86
N ASN A 268 28.57 12.54 -10.79
CA ASN A 268 28.04 12.62 -12.15
C ASN A 268 28.51 11.39 -12.93
N LEU A 269 27.56 10.60 -13.45
CA LEU A 269 27.87 9.41 -14.21
C LEU A 269 27.88 9.70 -15.71
N SER A 270 28.94 9.23 -16.37
CA SER A 270 28.96 9.08 -17.83
C SER A 270 28.37 7.74 -18.23
N VAL A 271 27.86 7.64 -19.46
CA VAL A 271 27.42 6.36 -20.04
C VAL A 271 28.50 5.29 -19.90
N GLU A 272 28.10 4.07 -19.52
CA GLU A 272 28.98 2.90 -19.28
C GLU A 272 30.05 3.06 -18.17
N GLN A 273 30.04 4.16 -17.42
CA GLN A 273 30.93 4.32 -16.27
C GLN A 273 30.48 3.39 -15.13
N ALA A 274 31.38 2.49 -14.72
CA ALA A 274 31.14 1.67 -13.54
C ALA A 274 31.13 2.52 -12.26
N PHE A 275 30.15 2.24 -11.41
CA PHE A 275 29.89 2.94 -10.18
C PHE A 275 29.78 1.97 -9.00
N SER A 276 30.39 2.33 -7.87
CA SER A 276 30.36 1.51 -6.66
C SER A 276 29.11 1.87 -5.86
N LEU A 277 28.29 0.87 -5.58
CA LEU A 277 27.11 0.99 -4.73
C LEU A 277 27.43 0.39 -3.37
N LYS A 278 27.19 1.13 -2.31
CA LYS A 278 27.45 0.71 -0.92
C LYS A 278 26.29 1.11 -0.03
N ALA A 279 25.90 0.20 0.86
CA ALA A 279 24.90 0.45 1.87
C ALA A 279 25.26 -0.25 3.18
N LYS A 280 24.70 0.24 4.28
CA LYS A 280 24.65 -0.47 5.55
C LYS A 280 23.21 -0.82 5.84
N ALA A 281 22.93 -2.07 6.18
CA ALA A 281 21.60 -2.50 6.59
C ALA A 281 21.67 -3.28 7.89
N SER A 282 20.65 -3.13 8.74
CA SER A 282 20.52 -3.85 9.99
C SER A 282 19.07 -3.95 10.41
N THR A 283 18.71 -5.05 11.04
CA THR A 283 17.40 -5.22 11.69
C THR A 283 17.60 -5.56 13.15
N ILE A 284 16.65 -5.16 14.00
CA ILE A 284 16.64 -5.54 15.41
C ILE A 284 15.98 -6.91 15.66
N SER A 285 15.23 -7.43 14.68
CA SER A 285 14.57 -8.74 14.73
C SER A 285 14.92 -9.55 13.48
N GLY A 286 15.24 -10.82 13.65
CA GLY A 286 15.58 -11.71 12.54
C GLY A 286 16.90 -11.35 11.87
N GLN A 287 16.90 -11.34 10.53
CA GLN A 287 18.06 -11.06 9.70
C GLN A 287 17.67 -10.29 8.43
N VAL A 288 18.58 -9.45 7.94
CA VAL A 288 18.42 -8.82 6.62
C VAL A 288 18.58 -9.90 5.55
N GLU A 289 17.52 -10.12 4.77
CA GLU A 289 17.48 -11.16 3.73
C GLU A 289 18.13 -10.68 2.44
N ARG A 290 17.83 -9.44 2.02
CA ARG A 290 18.41 -8.85 0.82
C ARG A 290 18.50 -7.33 0.90
N VAL A 291 19.50 -6.79 0.22
CA VAL A 291 19.67 -5.35 0.01
C VAL A 291 19.86 -5.08 -1.48
N TRP A 292 19.18 -4.06 -1.99
CA TRP A 292 19.30 -3.65 -3.39
C TRP A 292 19.28 -2.14 -3.52
N ALA A 293 19.86 -1.64 -4.60
CA ALA A 293 19.76 -0.25 -5.01
C ALA A 293 18.72 -0.13 -6.12
N VAL A 294 17.87 0.88 -6.01
CA VAL A 294 17.02 1.39 -7.09
C VAL A 294 17.70 2.63 -7.63
N ILE A 295 18.00 2.63 -8.92
CA ILE A 295 18.76 3.69 -9.59
C ILE A 295 17.82 4.42 -10.54
N ARG A 296 17.34 5.61 -10.16
CA ARG A 296 16.41 6.40 -10.98
C ARG A 296 17.19 7.27 -11.96
N PRO A 297 16.96 7.11 -13.28
CA PRO A 297 17.69 7.89 -14.27
C PRO A 297 17.26 9.36 -14.28
N PRO A 298 18.13 10.27 -14.80
CA PRO A 298 17.79 11.68 -14.98
C PRO A 298 16.59 11.89 -15.92
N LYS A 299 16.28 10.90 -16.76
CA LYS A 299 15.17 10.91 -17.70
C LYS A 299 14.56 9.52 -17.76
N MET A 300 13.24 9.45 -17.78
CA MET A 300 12.51 8.21 -18.01
C MET A 300 11.23 8.47 -18.79
N ASN A 301 10.74 7.45 -19.47
CA ASN A 301 9.41 7.45 -20.06
C ASN A 301 8.50 6.61 -19.17
N LEU A 302 7.28 7.09 -18.93
CA LEU A 302 6.28 6.31 -18.23
C LEU A 302 5.67 5.27 -19.17
N VAL A 303 5.71 4.00 -18.77
CA VAL A 303 5.08 2.90 -19.49
C VAL A 303 3.78 2.55 -18.78
N ILE A 304 2.72 2.29 -19.54
CA ILE A 304 1.43 1.87 -19.02
C ILE A 304 1.15 0.44 -19.52
N ASP A 305 0.75 -0.45 -18.62
CA ASP A 305 0.39 -1.82 -18.95
C ASP A 305 -0.99 -1.93 -19.63
N SER A 306 -1.41 -3.15 -19.99
CA SER A 306 -2.72 -3.37 -20.61
C SER A 306 -3.92 -3.12 -19.68
N ASN A 307 -3.69 -3.01 -18.37
CA ASN A 307 -4.71 -2.73 -17.36
C ASN A 307 -4.76 -1.23 -17.01
N GLY A 308 -3.91 -0.41 -17.61
CA GLY A 308 -3.86 1.03 -17.33
C GLY A 308 -2.98 1.40 -16.14
N THR A 309 -2.17 0.46 -15.63
CA THR A 309 -1.26 0.65 -14.50
C THR A 309 0.09 1.21 -14.96
N PRO A 310 0.61 2.25 -14.29
CA PRO A 310 1.96 2.71 -14.54
C PRO A 310 3.01 1.69 -14.10
N ILE A 311 3.95 1.39 -14.99
CA ILE A 311 5.10 0.53 -14.73
C ILE A 311 6.33 1.41 -14.46
N LEU A 312 6.89 1.27 -13.25
CA LEU A 312 8.13 1.92 -12.85
C LEU A 312 9.32 1.02 -13.19
N ALA A 313 9.87 1.19 -14.38
CA ALA A 313 11.00 0.39 -14.90
C ALA A 313 12.37 0.92 -14.42
N TYR A 314 12.52 1.16 -13.12
CA TYR A 314 13.79 1.62 -12.56
C TYR A 314 14.86 0.51 -12.60
N PRO A 315 16.08 0.79 -13.09
CA PRO A 315 17.21 -0.11 -12.93
C PRO A 315 17.44 -0.51 -11.47
N ARG A 316 17.87 -1.75 -11.29
CA ARG A 316 18.10 -2.37 -9.98
C ARG A 316 19.50 -2.97 -9.93
N ALA A 317 20.17 -2.85 -8.79
CA ALA A 317 21.38 -3.59 -8.52
C ALA A 317 21.22 -4.33 -7.19
N MET A 318 21.32 -5.66 -7.22
CA MET A 318 21.40 -6.45 -5.98
C MET A 318 22.77 -6.23 -5.35
N LEU A 319 22.79 -6.02 -4.04
CA LEU A 319 24.02 -5.91 -3.27
C LEU A 319 24.32 -7.25 -2.61
N SER A 320 25.61 -7.48 -2.34
CA SER A 320 26.14 -8.64 -1.64
C SER A 320 26.86 -8.21 -0.38
N THR A 321 26.94 -9.10 0.61
CA THR A 321 27.61 -8.87 1.88
C THR A 321 28.43 -10.09 2.27
N GLU A 322 29.55 -9.87 2.95
CA GLU A 322 30.34 -10.93 3.60
C GLU A 322 30.09 -11.01 5.11
N ASP A 323 29.60 -9.93 5.71
CA ASP A 323 29.46 -9.76 7.17
C ASP A 323 28.01 -9.59 7.65
N GLY A 324 27.04 -9.53 6.72
CA GLY A 324 25.62 -9.35 7.00
C GLY A 324 25.19 -7.88 7.24
N THR A 325 26.13 -6.94 7.31
CA THR A 325 25.88 -5.55 7.71
C THR A 325 26.24 -4.55 6.62
N PHE A 326 27.39 -4.72 5.97
CA PHE A 326 27.86 -3.87 4.89
C PHE A 326 27.63 -4.57 3.55
N TRP A 327 26.88 -3.89 2.69
CA TRP A 327 26.39 -4.41 1.43
C TRP A 327 27.00 -3.61 0.29
N GLN A 328 27.45 -4.29 -0.76
CA GLN A 328 28.08 -3.64 -1.91
C GLN A 328 27.74 -4.29 -3.24
N SER A 329 27.78 -3.48 -4.31
CA SER A 329 27.63 -3.90 -5.70
C SER A 329 28.39 -2.98 -6.64
N ARG A 330 28.56 -3.42 -7.88
CA ARG A 330 29.09 -2.61 -8.98
C ARG A 330 28.02 -2.49 -10.05
N TRP A 331 27.74 -1.27 -10.50
CA TRP A 331 26.73 -0.98 -11.52
C TRP A 331 27.33 -0.15 -12.65
N GLU A 332 27.09 -0.55 -13.90
CA GLU A 332 27.72 0.06 -15.10
C GLU A 332 26.73 0.27 -16.27
N GLN A 333 25.43 0.38 -15.95
CA GLN A 333 24.35 0.42 -16.95
C GLN A 333 23.74 1.83 -17.12
N ALA A 334 24.53 2.88 -16.87
CA ALA A 334 24.08 4.25 -17.10
C ALA A 334 23.81 4.49 -18.60
N ILE A 335 22.59 4.89 -18.93
CA ILE A 335 22.13 5.14 -20.31
C ILE A 335 22.02 6.64 -20.65
N TYR A 336 21.94 7.51 -19.64
CA TYR A 336 21.96 8.96 -19.76
C TYR A 336 23.12 9.55 -18.98
N ASN A 337 23.69 10.65 -19.49
CA ASN A 337 24.57 11.49 -18.68
C ASN A 337 23.71 12.33 -17.72
N GLY A 338 24.16 12.47 -16.47
CA GLY A 338 23.54 13.35 -15.48
C GLY A 338 23.49 12.75 -14.08
N ASN A 339 22.63 13.35 -13.25
CA ASN A 339 22.41 12.92 -11.87
C ASN A 339 21.38 11.79 -11.81
N TYR A 340 21.80 10.65 -11.28
CA TYR A 340 20.92 9.55 -10.94
C TYR A 340 20.55 9.65 -9.46
N GLU A 341 19.29 9.44 -9.14
CA GLU A 341 18.85 9.36 -7.74
C GLU A 341 18.95 7.89 -7.31
N ILE A 342 19.69 7.61 -6.24
CA ILE A 342 19.84 6.25 -5.74
C ILE A 342 19.14 6.12 -4.39
N THR A 343 18.27 5.13 -4.29
CA THR A 343 17.67 4.72 -3.01
C THR A 343 18.03 3.27 -2.75
N TYR A 344 18.57 3.01 -1.57
CA TYR A 344 18.85 1.65 -1.12
C TYR A 344 17.65 1.12 -0.37
N TYR A 345 17.32 -0.13 -0.62
CA TYR A 345 16.25 -0.86 0.04
C TYR A 345 16.82 -2.10 0.71
N ALA A 346 16.22 -2.47 1.84
CA ALA A 346 16.46 -3.72 2.51
C ALA A 346 15.12 -4.44 2.76
N GLU A 347 15.12 -5.76 2.69
CA GLU A 347 14.03 -6.63 3.13
C GLU A 347 14.57 -7.61 4.17
N ASP A 348 13.85 -7.80 5.27
CA ASP A 348 14.16 -8.82 6.26
C ASP A 348 13.35 -10.11 6.05
N ASN A 349 13.72 -11.16 6.78
CA ASN A 349 13.09 -12.47 6.70
C ASN A 349 11.66 -12.53 7.26
N GLU A 350 11.07 -11.40 7.65
CA GLU A 350 9.65 -11.28 8.03
C GLU A 350 8.86 -10.45 6.98
N GLY A 351 9.48 -10.13 5.85
CA GLY A 351 8.89 -9.35 4.76
C GLY A 351 8.76 -7.85 5.05
N ASN A 352 9.40 -7.33 6.09
CA ASN A 352 9.47 -5.88 6.32
C ASN A 352 10.45 -5.28 5.29
N ILE A 353 10.12 -4.10 4.77
CA ILE A 353 10.96 -3.41 3.77
C ILE A 353 11.20 -1.98 4.25
N ALA A 354 12.47 -1.57 4.22
CA ALA A 354 12.90 -0.21 4.53
C ALA A 354 13.65 0.41 3.35
N SER A 355 13.70 1.73 3.29
CA SER A 355 14.47 2.50 2.30
C SER A 355 15.38 3.52 2.97
N SER A 356 16.52 3.81 2.34
CA SER A 356 17.41 4.88 2.78
C SER A 356 16.86 6.24 2.35
N GLU A 357 17.39 7.31 2.94
CA GLU A 357 17.36 8.63 2.29
C GLU A 357 18.03 8.56 0.91
N GLU A 358 17.68 9.49 0.03
CA GLU A 358 18.25 9.61 -1.31
C GLU A 358 19.73 10.02 -1.24
N THR A 359 20.58 9.44 -2.08
CA THR A 359 22.04 9.73 -2.16
C THR A 359 22.49 10.21 -3.53
#